data_AF-A0A137P1S7-F1
#
_entry.id   AF-A0A137P1S7-F1
#
_cell.length_a   1.000
_cell.length_b   1.000
_cell.length_c   1.000
_cell.angle_alpha   90.00
_cell.angle_beta   90.00
_cell.angle_gamma   90.00
#
_symmetry.space_group_name_H-M   'P 1'
#
loop_
_entity.id
_entity.type
_entity.pdbx_description
1 polymer ?
#
loop_
_entity_poly.entity_id
_entity_poly.type
_entity_poly.pdbx_seq_one_letter_code
_entity_poly.pdbx_strand_id
1 'polypeptide(L)'
;MEKCGDEVHAKSRVIFAQLMHFERAANTLHKQGIAPPALSAIRANAGKFRLLVGSPGYSTPEAIDDPKEYIQLFKRAAENEKLTGTDSYGGSIKNRSRFILETIDSLQEVYDKKQIEVKLNPSGGHNDSGEGSKVKIVELYSYLINEIDSKDIGYFQFIHYTPLIDPTGRGIEVDIQEFHPLIKNAVFFANTRFNAEDGNNYVGDGIADVIAY
;
A
#
# COMPACT_ATOMS: atom_id res chain seq x y z
N MET A 1 7.74 -11.62 -17.76
CA MET A 1 6.44 -11.75 -17.07
C MET A 1 5.40 -12.46 -17.91
N GLU A 2 5.33 -12.21 -19.24
CA GLU A 2 4.44 -12.87 -20.23
C GLU A 2 3.91 -14.25 -19.83
N LYS A 3 4.78 -15.28 -19.75
CA LYS A 3 4.37 -16.67 -19.47
C LYS A 3 3.38 -16.86 -18.30
N CYS A 4 3.51 -16.07 -17.23
CA CYS A 4 2.60 -16.17 -16.08
C CYS A 4 1.22 -15.57 -16.40
N GLY A 5 1.16 -14.44 -17.11
CA GLY A 5 -0.08 -13.85 -17.59
C GLY A 5 -0.76 -14.76 -18.62
N ASP A 6 0.01 -15.27 -19.59
CA ASP A 6 -0.51 -16.13 -20.66
C ASP A 6 -1.18 -17.40 -20.13
N GLU A 7 -0.58 -18.07 -19.13
CA GLU A 7 -1.14 -19.27 -18.49
C GLU A 7 -2.43 -19.01 -17.69
N VAL A 8 -2.60 -17.78 -17.17
CA VAL A 8 -3.82 -17.35 -16.46
C VAL A 8 -4.91 -16.97 -17.47
N HIS A 9 -4.56 -16.18 -18.49
CA HIS A 9 -5.47 -15.78 -19.57
C HIS A 9 -5.97 -16.97 -20.38
N ALA A 10 -5.13 -17.98 -20.63
CA ALA A 10 -5.51 -19.24 -21.27
C ALA A 10 -6.59 -20.04 -20.49
N LYS A 11 -6.84 -19.70 -19.22
CA LYS A 11 -7.89 -20.28 -18.36
C LYS A 11 -9.09 -19.32 -18.19
N SER A 12 -9.16 -18.26 -18.99
CA SER A 12 -10.16 -17.17 -18.88
C SER A 12 -10.23 -16.56 -17.48
N ARG A 13 -9.07 -16.39 -16.84
CA ARG A 13 -8.91 -15.72 -15.54
C ARG A 13 -8.18 -14.39 -15.71
N VAL A 14 -8.31 -13.51 -14.72
CA VAL A 14 -7.63 -12.22 -14.67
C VAL A 14 -6.55 -12.27 -13.58
N ILE A 15 -5.44 -11.56 -13.79
CA ILE A 15 -4.36 -11.39 -12.81
C ILE A 15 -3.91 -9.92 -12.80
N PHE A 16 -3.67 -9.39 -11.61
CA PHE A 16 -3.08 -8.05 -11.40
C PHE A 16 -1.67 -8.20 -10.85
N ALA A 17 -0.78 -7.27 -11.22
CA ALA A 17 0.59 -7.22 -10.71
C ALA A 17 0.66 -6.24 -9.53
N GLN A 18 1.00 -6.74 -8.34
CA GLN A 18 1.24 -5.86 -7.19
C GLN A 18 2.63 -5.20 -7.33
N LEU A 19 2.65 -3.93 -7.72
CA LEU A 19 3.87 -3.12 -7.70
C LEU A 19 4.27 -2.84 -6.24
N MET A 20 5.52 -3.08 -5.89
CA MET A 20 6.01 -2.96 -4.50
C MET A 20 7.33 -2.20 -4.41
N HIS A 21 7.43 -1.34 -3.40
CA HIS A 21 8.67 -0.74 -2.95
C HIS A 21 8.76 -0.87 -1.42
N PHE A 22 9.84 -1.47 -0.90
CA PHE A 22 9.91 -1.89 0.51
C PHE A 22 10.40 -0.80 1.48
N GLU A 23 10.97 0.29 0.95
CA GLU A 23 11.52 1.40 1.74
C GLU A 23 12.32 0.96 2.99
N ARG A 24 12.01 1.55 4.15
CA ARG A 24 12.59 1.27 5.46
C ARG A 24 12.38 -0.16 5.98
N ALA A 25 11.51 -0.96 5.35
CA ALA A 25 11.28 -2.36 5.68
C ALA A 25 12.27 -3.30 4.96
N ALA A 26 13.53 -2.88 4.87
CA ALA A 26 14.60 -3.59 4.18
C ALA A 26 15.89 -3.59 5.00
N ASN A 27 16.87 -4.39 4.57
CA ASN A 27 18.18 -4.50 5.21
C ASN A 27 19.30 -4.37 4.15
N THR A 28 20.37 -3.64 4.49
CA THR A 28 21.49 -3.37 3.57
C THR A 28 22.17 -4.62 3.02
N LEU A 29 22.12 -5.75 3.75
CA LEU A 29 22.66 -7.03 3.29
C LEU A 29 21.95 -7.58 2.04
N HIS A 30 20.70 -7.19 1.78
CA HIS A 30 20.02 -7.51 0.52
C HIS A 30 20.51 -6.66 -0.67
N LYS A 31 21.16 -5.52 -0.41
CA LYS A 31 21.64 -4.56 -1.42
C LYS A 31 23.15 -4.31 -1.32
N GLN A 32 23.93 -5.35 -0.97
CA GLN A 32 25.40 -5.30 -0.94
C GLN A 32 25.98 -4.15 -0.07
N GLY A 33 25.27 -3.76 0.99
CA GLY A 33 25.66 -2.65 1.88
C GLY A 33 24.95 -1.32 1.61
N ILE A 34 24.28 -1.16 0.47
CA ILE A 34 23.56 0.08 0.13
C ILE A 34 22.32 0.24 1.02
N ALA A 35 22.13 1.44 1.58
CA ALA A 35 20.97 1.79 2.39
C ALA A 35 19.67 1.71 1.55
N PRO A 36 18.55 1.22 2.11
CA PRO A 36 17.28 1.31 1.42
C PRO A 36 16.76 2.76 1.44
N PRO A 37 16.21 3.29 0.35
CA PRO A 37 15.65 4.64 0.30
C PRO A 37 14.26 4.71 0.94
N ALA A 38 13.93 5.80 1.65
CA ALA A 38 12.60 6.05 2.21
C ALA A 38 12.28 7.56 2.31
N LEU A 39 11.00 7.92 2.51
CA LEU A 39 10.58 9.32 2.70
C LEU A 39 11.19 10.00 3.94
N SER A 40 11.78 9.25 4.87
CA SER A 40 12.52 9.77 6.01
C SER A 40 13.57 8.76 6.49
N ALA A 41 14.67 9.25 7.08
CA ALA A 41 15.75 8.43 7.65
C ALA A 41 15.36 7.74 8.98
N ILE A 42 14.13 7.24 9.09
CA ILE A 42 13.58 6.60 10.29
C ILE A 42 13.57 5.09 10.08
N ARG A 43 14.45 4.39 10.81
CA ARG A 43 14.51 2.93 10.86
C ARG A 43 13.22 2.36 11.46
N ALA A 44 12.61 1.39 10.79
CA ALA A 44 11.54 0.58 11.37
C ALA A 44 12.07 -0.38 12.44
N ASN A 45 11.32 -0.64 13.51
CA ASN A 45 11.68 -1.67 14.48
C ASN A 45 11.36 -3.09 13.96
N ALA A 46 11.92 -4.10 14.64
CA ALA A 46 11.87 -5.51 14.24
C ALA A 46 12.53 -5.82 12.87
N GLY A 47 11.90 -6.70 12.09
CA GLY A 47 12.44 -7.24 10.83
C GLY A 47 12.95 -8.68 10.96
N LYS A 48 12.42 -9.58 10.12
CA LYS A 48 12.83 -10.99 10.01
C LYS A 48 13.05 -11.33 8.54
N PHE A 49 14.24 -11.82 8.21
CA PHE A 49 14.63 -12.13 6.83
C PHE A 49 14.93 -13.63 6.71
N ARG A 50 14.19 -14.35 5.86
CA ARG A 50 14.35 -15.80 5.68
C ARG A 50 15.71 -16.19 5.06
N LEU A 51 16.33 -15.27 4.30
CA LEU A 51 17.55 -15.53 3.53
C LEU A 51 18.82 -14.90 4.13
N LEU A 52 18.70 -14.14 5.22
CA LEU A 52 19.87 -13.60 5.92
C LEU A 52 20.20 -14.49 7.11
N VAL A 53 21.49 -14.69 7.36
CA VAL A 53 21.95 -15.43 8.54
C VAL A 53 21.81 -14.55 9.79
N GLY A 54 21.22 -15.11 10.84
CA GLY A 54 20.97 -14.41 12.11
C GLY A 54 19.67 -13.60 12.13
N SER A 55 19.60 -12.60 13.00
CA SER A 55 18.45 -11.71 13.18
C SER A 55 18.85 -10.25 12.93
N PRO A 56 19.18 -9.85 11.69
CA PRO A 56 19.84 -8.58 11.42
C PRO A 56 18.91 -7.34 11.51
N GLY A 57 17.59 -7.54 11.64
CA GLY A 57 16.59 -6.47 11.72
C GLY A 57 16.52 -5.59 10.48
N TYR A 58 15.70 -4.53 10.51
CA TYR A 58 15.74 -3.50 9.46
C TYR A 58 16.95 -2.58 9.60
N SER A 59 17.47 -2.09 8.48
CA SER A 59 18.53 -1.07 8.46
C SER A 59 17.93 0.34 8.50
N THR A 60 18.69 1.32 9.00
CA THR A 60 18.29 2.72 8.84
C THR A 60 18.26 3.07 7.35
N PRO A 61 17.14 3.59 6.82
CA PRO A 61 17.05 3.99 5.43
C PRO A 61 17.78 5.32 5.19
N GLU A 62 18.12 5.56 3.92
CA GLU A 62 18.53 6.88 3.43
C GLU A 62 17.27 7.69 3.08
N ALA A 63 17.26 8.97 3.45
CA ALA A 63 16.16 9.86 3.08
C ALA A 63 16.23 10.19 1.60
N ILE A 64 15.09 10.13 0.90
CA ILE A 64 15.01 10.46 -0.52
C ILE A 64 14.96 11.99 -0.69
N ASP A 65 15.94 12.57 -1.41
CA ASP A 65 16.00 14.00 -1.73
C ASP A 65 14.82 14.48 -2.61
N ASP A 66 14.39 13.62 -3.54
CA ASP A 66 13.21 13.86 -4.38
C ASP A 66 12.32 12.60 -4.49
N PRO A 67 11.20 12.53 -3.76
CA PRO A 67 10.25 11.43 -3.86
C PRO A 67 9.68 11.21 -5.27
N LYS A 68 9.74 12.21 -6.15
CA LYS A 68 9.34 12.03 -7.55
C LYS A 68 10.27 11.08 -8.29
N GLU A 69 11.51 10.86 -7.88
CA GLU A 69 12.34 9.80 -8.47
C GLU A 69 11.73 8.41 -8.24
N TYR A 70 10.97 8.22 -7.15
CA TYR A 70 10.32 6.95 -6.79
C TYR A 70 8.92 6.84 -7.38
N ILE A 71 8.17 7.94 -7.48
CA ILE A 71 7.00 8.01 -8.36
C ILE A 71 7.43 7.68 -9.79
N GLN A 72 8.58 8.20 -10.24
CA GLN A 72 9.21 7.85 -11.50
C GLN A 72 9.81 6.44 -11.54
N LEU A 73 9.94 5.71 -10.43
CA LEU A 73 10.26 4.27 -10.45
C LEU A 73 8.99 3.42 -10.61
N PHE A 74 7.88 3.79 -9.97
CA PHE A 74 6.57 3.19 -10.26
C PHE A 74 6.14 3.49 -11.69
N LYS A 75 6.34 4.74 -12.14
CA LYS A 75 6.18 5.14 -13.53
C LYS A 75 7.15 4.37 -14.42
N ARG A 76 8.48 4.37 -14.22
CA ARG A 76 9.45 3.57 -15.04
C ARG A 76 9.19 2.07 -15.07
N ALA A 77 8.60 1.49 -14.02
CA ALA A 77 8.16 0.10 -14.03
C ALA A 77 6.98 -0.14 -15.00
N ALA A 78 6.24 0.92 -15.34
CA ALA A 78 5.22 0.99 -16.38
C ALA A 78 5.77 1.56 -17.71
N GLU A 79 6.38 2.76 -17.73
CA GLU A 79 6.98 3.52 -18.85
C GLU A 79 7.95 4.66 -18.38
N ASN A 80 8.97 5.05 -19.16
CA ASN A 80 10.17 5.78 -18.66
C ASN A 80 10.12 7.34 -18.57
N GLU A 81 10.80 7.91 -17.54
CA GLU A 81 11.35 9.31 -17.35
C GLU A 81 10.41 10.49 -16.93
N LYS A 82 10.80 11.54 -16.15
CA LYS A 82 11.90 11.88 -15.18
C LYS A 82 11.56 13.21 -14.41
N LEU A 83 12.21 13.54 -13.26
CA LEU A 83 12.29 14.86 -12.52
C LEU A 83 11.06 15.31 -11.66
N THR A 84 11.06 16.25 -10.67
CA THR A 84 12.07 16.84 -9.70
C THR A 84 11.42 17.55 -8.46
N GLY A 85 12.02 17.43 -7.25
CA GLY A 85 12.34 18.50 -6.26
C GLY A 85 11.47 18.86 -5.01
N THR A 86 12.03 18.68 -3.79
CA THR A 86 11.80 19.36 -2.47
C THR A 86 10.50 19.15 -1.64
N ASP A 87 10.64 19.25 -0.30
CA ASP A 87 9.70 18.83 0.80
C ASP A 87 8.24 19.27 0.66
N SER A 88 7.51 18.54 -0.17
CA SER A 88 6.07 18.66 -0.37
C SER A 88 5.30 17.40 0.08
N TYR A 89 6.01 16.42 0.66
CA TYR A 89 5.48 15.09 1.01
C TYR A 89 5.39 14.86 2.54
N GLY A 90 5.93 15.76 3.37
CA GLY A 90 5.89 15.70 4.83
C GLY A 90 4.82 16.56 5.51
N GLY A 91 4.59 16.29 6.79
CA GLY A 91 3.79 17.13 7.68
C GLY A 91 2.27 16.97 7.54
N SER A 92 1.64 17.82 6.73
CA SER A 92 0.17 17.87 6.60
C SER A 92 -0.41 16.60 5.99
N ILE A 93 -1.66 16.25 6.31
CA ILE A 93 -2.38 15.11 5.71
C ILE A 93 -2.32 15.18 4.17
N LYS A 94 -2.57 16.34 3.57
CA LYS A 94 -2.47 16.56 2.12
C LYS A 94 -1.10 16.23 1.55
N ASN A 95 -0.03 16.68 2.21
CA ASN A 95 1.34 16.39 1.76
C ASN A 95 1.67 14.90 1.92
N ARG A 96 1.30 14.27 3.05
CA ARG A 96 1.54 12.83 3.26
C ARG A 96 0.77 11.95 2.28
N SER A 97 -0.42 12.37 1.84
CA SER A 97 -1.21 11.71 0.80
C SER A 97 -0.68 11.95 -0.62
N ARG A 98 0.16 12.98 -0.85
CA ARG A 98 0.61 13.39 -2.18
C ARG A 98 1.30 12.28 -2.95
N PHE A 99 2.19 11.52 -2.31
CA PHE A 99 3.01 10.50 -2.96
C PHE A 99 2.15 9.44 -3.67
N ILE A 100 1.13 8.93 -2.99
CA ILE A 100 0.24 7.91 -3.53
C ILE A 100 -0.71 8.49 -4.59
N LEU A 101 -1.20 9.72 -4.42
CA LEU A 101 -2.04 10.39 -5.43
C LEU A 101 -1.28 10.66 -6.73
N GLU A 102 -0.04 11.17 -6.65
CA GLU A 102 0.83 11.40 -7.83
C GLU A 102 1.30 10.07 -8.46
N THR A 103 1.41 8.99 -7.66
CA THR A 103 1.65 7.63 -8.19
C THR A 103 0.45 7.11 -8.99
N ILE A 104 -0.78 7.31 -8.49
CA ILE A 104 -2.00 6.95 -9.23
C ILE A 104 -2.12 7.76 -10.52
N ASP A 105 -1.87 9.07 -10.47
CA ASP A 105 -1.83 9.92 -11.68
C ASP A 105 -0.83 9.37 -12.71
N SER A 106 0.38 9.02 -12.27
CA SER A 106 1.41 8.44 -13.13
C SER A 106 1.05 7.08 -13.71
N LEU A 107 0.27 6.26 -12.99
CA LEU A 107 -0.22 4.96 -13.46
C LEU A 107 -1.37 5.12 -14.46
N GLN A 108 -2.22 6.16 -14.32
CA GLN A 108 -3.30 6.47 -15.26
C GLN A 108 -2.81 7.00 -16.62
N GLU A 109 -1.54 7.39 -16.73
CA GLU A 109 -0.91 7.67 -18.03
C GLU A 109 -0.67 6.39 -18.86
N VAL A 110 -0.58 5.22 -18.21
CA VAL A 110 -0.16 3.95 -18.83
C VAL A 110 -1.27 2.89 -18.85
N TYR A 111 -2.08 2.84 -17.79
CA TYR A 111 -3.18 1.89 -17.63
C TYR A 111 -4.53 2.60 -17.65
N ASP A 112 -5.58 1.92 -18.11
CA ASP A 112 -6.93 2.42 -17.86
C ASP A 112 -7.16 2.49 -16.34
N LYS A 113 -7.76 3.59 -15.88
CA LYS A 113 -8.01 3.82 -14.45
C LYS A 113 -8.77 2.68 -13.76
N LYS A 114 -9.64 1.96 -14.47
CA LYS A 114 -10.37 0.80 -13.95
C LYS A 114 -9.53 -0.48 -13.85
N GLN A 115 -8.28 -0.46 -14.30
CA GLN A 115 -7.27 -1.50 -14.08
C GLN A 115 -6.39 -1.22 -12.85
N ILE A 116 -6.57 -0.09 -12.17
CA ILE A 116 -5.77 0.30 -11.01
C ILE A 116 -6.49 -0.09 -9.71
N GLU A 117 -5.77 -0.80 -8.83
CA GLU A 117 -6.15 -1.11 -7.45
C GLU A 117 -5.26 -0.36 -6.46
N VAL A 118 -5.83 0.13 -5.37
CA VAL A 118 -5.07 0.65 -4.22
C VAL A 118 -5.33 -0.18 -2.97
N LYS A 119 -4.28 -0.83 -2.45
CA LYS A 119 -4.30 -1.60 -1.21
C LYS A 119 -3.84 -0.76 -0.02
N LEU A 120 -4.69 -0.58 0.99
CA LEU A 120 -4.42 0.18 2.22
C LEU A 120 -4.50 -0.68 3.49
N ASN A 121 -3.78 -0.28 4.53
CA ASN A 121 -3.89 -0.84 5.88
C ASN A 121 -4.13 0.29 6.90
N PRO A 122 -5.40 0.71 7.11
CA PRO A 122 -5.73 1.80 8.02
C PRO A 122 -5.23 1.60 9.46
N SER A 123 -5.23 0.36 9.95
CA SER A 123 -4.82 0.04 11.33
C SER A 123 -3.30 0.02 11.53
N GLY A 124 -2.50 -0.09 10.46
CA GLY A 124 -1.04 -0.12 10.52
C GLY A 124 -0.47 -1.41 11.14
N GLY A 125 0.51 -1.25 12.04
CA GLY A 125 1.24 -2.31 12.72
C GLY A 125 2.32 -2.98 11.86
N HIS A 126 1.98 -3.34 10.63
CA HIS A 126 2.91 -3.98 9.71
C HIS A 126 4.13 -3.09 9.42
N ASN A 127 5.33 -3.65 9.57
CA ASN A 127 6.61 -2.95 9.45
C ASN A 127 6.69 -1.65 10.27
N ASP A 128 6.20 -1.71 11.52
CA ASP A 128 6.27 -0.64 12.53
C ASP A 128 5.57 0.66 12.06
N SER A 129 4.50 0.52 11.26
CA SER A 129 3.69 1.62 10.73
C SER A 129 2.52 1.95 11.67
N GLY A 130 2.08 3.21 11.71
CA GLY A 130 0.91 3.62 12.50
C GLY A 130 0.89 5.10 12.85
N GLU A 131 -0.31 5.68 12.89
CA GLU A 131 -0.56 7.12 13.12
C GLU A 131 -0.66 7.52 14.61
N GLY A 132 -0.74 6.54 15.52
CA GLY A 132 -0.68 6.75 16.97
C GLY A 132 -1.97 7.20 17.67
N SER A 133 -3.07 7.45 16.95
CA SER A 133 -4.43 7.48 17.55
C SER A 133 -5.51 7.14 16.52
N LYS A 134 -6.67 6.62 16.96
CA LYS A 134 -7.82 6.35 16.08
C LYS A 134 -8.27 7.61 15.32
N VAL A 135 -8.30 8.76 16.00
CA VAL A 135 -8.68 10.05 15.38
C VAL A 135 -7.77 10.39 14.19
N LYS A 136 -6.45 10.28 14.36
CA LYS A 136 -5.48 10.56 13.27
C LYS A 136 -5.59 9.55 12.12
N ILE A 137 -5.90 8.29 12.41
CA ILE A 137 -6.17 7.27 11.39
C ILE A 137 -7.40 7.69 10.58
N VAL A 138 -8.53 7.96 11.24
CA VAL A 138 -9.77 8.37 10.57
C VAL A 138 -9.58 9.65 9.76
N GLU A 139 -8.92 10.67 10.31
CA GLU A 139 -8.60 11.91 9.58
C GLU A 139 -7.75 11.67 8.31
N LEU A 140 -6.63 10.93 8.44
CA LEU A 140 -5.73 10.65 7.31
C LEU A 140 -6.42 9.80 6.24
N TYR A 141 -7.02 8.68 6.63
CA TYR A 141 -7.59 7.73 5.69
C TYR A 141 -8.90 8.23 5.09
N SER A 142 -9.73 9.00 5.81
CA SER A 142 -10.91 9.61 5.20
C SER A 142 -10.54 10.62 4.12
N TYR A 143 -9.54 11.48 4.38
CA TYR A 143 -9.03 12.39 3.36
C TYR A 143 -8.46 11.62 2.16
N LEU A 144 -7.55 10.66 2.42
CA LEU A 144 -6.88 9.90 1.38
C LEU A 144 -7.84 9.11 0.49
N ILE A 145 -8.85 8.45 1.09
CA ILE A 145 -9.82 7.62 0.35
C ILE A 145 -10.72 8.49 -0.54
N ASN A 146 -11.19 9.65 -0.06
CA ASN A 146 -11.95 10.59 -0.90
C ASN A 146 -11.12 11.10 -2.09
N GLU A 147 -9.85 11.47 -1.85
CA GLU A 147 -8.96 11.94 -2.93
C GLU A 147 -8.65 10.82 -3.95
N ILE A 148 -8.44 9.58 -3.50
CA ILE A 148 -8.25 8.42 -4.40
C ILE A 148 -9.55 8.08 -5.16
N ASP A 149 -10.71 8.07 -4.52
CA ASP A 149 -11.99 7.76 -5.17
C ASP A 149 -12.31 8.82 -6.24
N SER A 150 -11.91 10.08 -6.03
CA SER A 150 -11.99 11.14 -7.04
C SER A 150 -11.12 10.91 -8.29
N LYS A 151 -10.09 10.04 -8.21
CA LYS A 151 -9.31 9.58 -9.37
C LYS A 151 -10.05 8.51 -10.20
N ASP A 152 -11.22 8.05 -9.75
CA ASP A 152 -12.10 7.12 -10.47
C ASP A 152 -11.40 5.79 -10.84
N ILE A 153 -10.55 5.27 -9.92
CA ILE A 153 -9.85 3.98 -10.08
C ILE A 153 -10.81 2.78 -10.11
N GLY A 154 -10.29 1.58 -10.38
CA GLY A 154 -11.09 0.35 -10.42
C GLY A 154 -11.45 -0.18 -9.05
N TYR A 155 -10.46 -0.23 -8.15
CA TYR A 155 -10.53 -1.07 -6.95
C TYR A 155 -9.86 -0.46 -5.72
N PHE A 156 -10.48 -0.64 -4.56
CA PHE A 156 -9.81 -0.50 -3.26
C PHE A 156 -9.69 -1.85 -2.59
N GLN A 157 -8.60 -2.07 -1.85
CA GLN A 157 -8.47 -3.23 -0.97
C GLN A 157 -8.02 -2.83 0.43
N PHE A 158 -8.80 -3.13 1.47
CA PHE A 158 -8.42 -2.84 2.86
C PHE A 158 -8.06 -4.11 3.62
N ILE A 159 -6.98 -4.03 4.39
CA ILE A 159 -6.48 -5.13 5.23
C ILE A 159 -7.06 -5.01 6.63
N HIS A 160 -7.77 -6.05 7.09
CA HIS A 160 -8.17 -6.17 8.50
C HIS A 160 -6.95 -6.26 9.43
N TYR A 161 -7.02 -5.56 10.57
CA TYR A 161 -6.02 -5.68 11.61
C TYR A 161 -5.91 -7.12 12.13
N THR A 162 -4.68 -7.59 12.31
CA THR A 162 -4.40 -8.83 13.05
C THR A 162 -3.10 -8.67 13.84
N PRO A 163 -3.03 -9.12 15.12
CA PRO A 163 -1.79 -9.12 15.90
C PRO A 163 -0.64 -9.88 15.21
N LEU A 164 -0.93 -10.79 14.27
CA LEU A 164 0.08 -11.51 13.49
C LEU A 164 0.92 -10.59 12.59
N ILE A 165 0.36 -9.47 12.13
CA ILE A 165 1.09 -8.49 11.30
C ILE A 165 1.59 -7.29 12.09
N ASP A 166 1.27 -7.16 13.38
CA ASP A 166 1.77 -6.11 14.29
C ASP A 166 2.65 -6.68 15.42
N PRO A 167 3.88 -7.15 15.11
CA PRO A 167 4.77 -7.73 16.11
C PRO A 167 5.34 -6.69 17.10
N THR A 168 5.09 -5.40 16.87
CA THR A 168 5.59 -4.27 17.69
C THR A 168 4.50 -3.62 18.54
N GLY A 169 3.22 -3.92 18.32
CA GLY A 169 2.09 -3.22 18.96
C GLY A 169 2.01 -1.74 18.54
N ARG A 170 2.41 -1.43 17.31
CA ARG A 170 2.49 -0.06 16.79
C ARG A 170 1.20 0.40 16.12
N GLY A 171 0.41 -0.56 15.64
CA GLY A 171 -0.89 -0.34 15.03
C GLY A 171 -1.96 0.00 16.06
N ILE A 172 -3.10 0.49 15.57
CA ILE A 172 -4.30 0.73 16.36
C ILE A 172 -5.47 0.22 15.54
N GLU A 173 -6.13 -0.82 16.03
CA GLU A 173 -7.28 -1.44 15.38
C GLU A 173 -8.42 -0.43 15.18
N VAL A 174 -8.75 -0.18 13.92
CA VAL A 174 -9.95 0.53 13.45
C VAL A 174 -10.79 -0.42 12.62
N ASP A 175 -12.11 -0.23 12.64
CA ASP A 175 -12.99 -0.94 11.74
C ASP A 175 -12.79 -0.36 10.32
N ILE A 176 -12.32 -1.20 9.40
CA ILE A 176 -12.06 -0.75 8.02
C ILE A 176 -13.36 -0.51 7.24
N GLN A 177 -14.49 -1.02 7.72
CA GLN A 177 -15.79 -0.89 7.07
C GLN A 177 -16.41 0.50 7.29
N GLU A 178 -15.98 1.23 8.33
CA GLU A 178 -16.31 2.66 8.51
C GLU A 178 -15.88 3.53 7.30
N PHE A 179 -14.88 3.09 6.53
CA PHE A 179 -14.42 3.78 5.33
C PHE A 179 -15.13 3.37 4.03
N HIS A 180 -15.82 2.22 3.99
CA HIS A 180 -16.52 1.77 2.78
C HIS A 180 -17.54 2.81 2.26
N PRO A 181 -18.33 3.52 3.11
CA PRO A 181 -19.19 4.61 2.66
C PRO A 181 -18.49 5.80 2.00
N LEU A 182 -17.16 5.89 2.00
CA LEU A 182 -16.40 6.92 1.27
C LEU A 182 -16.05 6.50 -0.16
N ILE A 183 -16.13 5.20 -0.46
CA ILE A 183 -15.91 4.66 -1.80
C ILE A 183 -17.23 4.81 -2.58
N LYS A 184 -17.15 5.37 -3.79
CA LYS A 184 -18.31 5.65 -4.67
C LYS A 184 -18.11 5.19 -6.10
N ASN A 185 -16.86 5.18 -6.56
CA ASN A 185 -16.52 4.99 -7.96
C ASN A 185 -15.72 3.70 -8.24
N ALA A 186 -15.31 2.99 -7.20
CA ALA A 186 -14.49 1.78 -7.25
C ALA A 186 -15.15 0.60 -6.50
N VAL A 187 -14.76 -0.62 -6.83
CA VAL A 187 -15.20 -1.85 -6.14
C VAL A 187 -14.32 -2.09 -4.91
N PHE A 188 -14.94 -2.43 -3.78
CA PHE A 188 -14.26 -2.59 -2.50
C PHE A 188 -13.99 -4.06 -2.11
N PHE A 189 -12.70 -4.38 -1.93
CA PHE A 189 -12.20 -5.66 -1.48
C PHE A 189 -11.85 -5.62 0.02
N ALA A 190 -12.52 -6.43 0.84
CA ALA A 190 -12.06 -6.69 2.21
C ALA A 190 -11.05 -7.86 2.20
N ASN A 191 -9.95 -7.74 2.94
CA ASN A 191 -8.86 -8.72 2.96
C ASN A 191 -8.45 -9.09 4.39
N THR A 192 -8.00 -10.34 4.57
CA THR A 192 -7.54 -10.94 5.84
C THR A 192 -8.67 -11.23 6.83
N ARG A 193 -8.52 -12.33 7.59
CA ARG A 193 -9.42 -12.82 8.65
C ARG A 193 -10.77 -13.41 8.20
N PHE A 194 -10.96 -13.71 6.92
CA PHE A 194 -12.15 -14.39 6.44
C PHE A 194 -11.95 -15.91 6.26
N ASN A 195 -12.96 -16.68 6.66
CA ASN A 195 -13.24 -17.99 6.06
C ASN A 195 -14.34 -17.83 4.99
N ALA A 196 -14.72 -18.92 4.32
CA ALA A 196 -15.71 -18.88 3.24
C ALA A 196 -17.12 -18.46 3.70
N GLU A 197 -17.52 -18.79 4.92
CA GLU A 197 -18.85 -18.44 5.47
C GLU A 197 -18.90 -16.95 5.84
N ASP A 198 -17.94 -16.48 6.65
CA ASP A 198 -17.82 -15.07 7.03
C ASP A 198 -17.73 -14.14 5.81
N GLY A 199 -16.97 -14.56 4.80
CA GLY A 199 -16.81 -13.81 3.56
C GLY A 199 -18.08 -13.74 2.72
N ASN A 200 -18.83 -14.85 2.62
CA ASN A 200 -20.13 -14.85 1.94
C ASN A 200 -21.14 -13.93 2.65
N ASN A 201 -21.14 -13.94 3.99
CA ASN A 201 -22.02 -13.07 4.78
C ASN A 201 -21.66 -11.59 4.56
N TYR A 202 -20.37 -11.22 4.60
CA TYR A 202 -19.91 -9.85 4.36
C TYR A 202 -20.33 -9.28 2.99
N VAL A 203 -20.34 -10.11 1.95
CA VAL A 203 -20.80 -9.71 0.60
C VAL A 203 -22.33 -9.68 0.53
N GLY A 204 -23.01 -10.66 1.11
CA GLY A 204 -24.48 -10.71 1.17
C GLY A 204 -25.10 -9.52 1.91
N ASP A 205 -24.44 -9.06 2.97
CA ASP A 205 -24.84 -7.90 3.77
C ASP A 205 -24.38 -6.54 3.17
N GLY A 206 -23.68 -6.56 2.02
CA GLY A 206 -23.19 -5.35 1.35
C GLY A 206 -22.06 -4.61 2.10
N ILE A 207 -21.39 -5.28 3.05
CA ILE A 207 -20.33 -4.68 3.86
C ILE A 207 -19.02 -4.56 3.04
N ALA A 208 -18.80 -5.47 2.08
CA ALA A 208 -17.79 -5.36 1.03
C ALA A 208 -18.32 -5.94 -0.28
N ASP A 209 -17.81 -5.50 -1.43
CA ASP A 209 -18.21 -6.06 -2.73
C ASP A 209 -17.54 -7.43 -3.00
N VAL A 210 -16.28 -7.58 -2.56
CA VAL A 210 -15.46 -8.76 -2.80
C VAL A 210 -14.61 -9.10 -1.57
N ILE A 211 -14.31 -10.38 -1.38
CA ILE A 211 -13.36 -10.87 -0.36
C ILE A 211 -12.09 -11.37 -1.03
N ALA A 212 -10.94 -10.88 -0.56
CA ALA A 212 -9.63 -11.42 -0.90
C ALA A 212 -9.11 -12.32 0.22
N TYR A 213 -8.83 -13.57 -0.13
CA TYR A 213 -8.30 -14.62 0.74
C TYR A 213 -6.77 -14.73 0.67
#